data_AF-X0SUE9-F1
#
_entry.id   AF-X0SUE9-F1
#
_cell.length_a   1.000
_cell.length_b   1.000
_cell.length_c   1.000
_cell.angle_alpha   90.00
_cell.angle_beta   90.00
_cell.angle_gamma   90.00
#
_symmetry.space_group_name_H-M   'P 1'
#
loop_
_entity.id
_entity.type
_entity.pdbx_description
1 polymer ?
#
loop_
_entity_poly.entity_id
_entity_poly.type
_entity_poly.pdbx_seq_one_letter_code
_entity_poly.pdbx_strand_id
1 'polypeptide(L)'
;YLGKIVETAPKKELFNSPKHPYTQALLSAIPIPDPKLRKKGQILMGDVPSPVNPPSGCRFHTRCSYVKTICKEEEPELKCSENNHYVACHLFS
;
A
#
# COMPACT_ATOMS: atom_id res chain seq x y z
N TYR A 1 6.41 0.84 4.78
CA TYR A 1 6.50 2.20 4.23
C TYR A 1 6.96 3.16 5.33
N LEU A 2 8.05 3.92 5.09
CA LEU A 2 8.64 4.86 6.08
C LEU A 2 8.75 4.26 7.50
N GLY A 3 9.37 3.09 7.65
CA GLY A 3 9.57 2.45 8.96
C GLY A 3 8.36 1.74 9.57
N LYS A 4 7.21 1.65 8.86
CA LYS A 4 6.03 0.91 9.31
C LYS A 4 5.72 -0.28 8.41
N ILE A 5 5.31 -1.39 9.02
CA ILE A 5 4.73 -2.53 8.30
C ILE A 5 3.34 -2.11 7.83
N VAL A 6 3.10 -2.17 6.52
CA VAL A 6 1.80 -1.78 5.93
C VAL A 6 0.97 -2.97 5.49
N GLU A 7 1.63 -4.09 5.17
CA GLU A 7 0.99 -5.31 4.73
C GLU A 7 1.93 -6.50 4.92
N THR A 8 1.39 -7.64 5.37
CA THR A 8 2.10 -8.92 5.46
C THR A 8 1.12 -10.02 5.09
N ALA A 9 1.48 -10.93 4.20
CA ALA A 9 0.69 -12.12 3.91
C ALA A 9 1.59 -13.21 3.31
N PRO A 10 1.10 -14.46 3.21
CA PRO A 10 1.77 -15.48 2.41
C PRO A 10 2.05 -14.97 0.98
N LYS A 11 3.16 -15.42 0.39
CA LYS A 11 3.59 -14.97 -0.96
C LYS A 11 2.45 -15.03 -1.99
N LYS A 12 1.70 -16.13 -2.04
CA LYS A 12 0.62 -16.30 -3.02
C LYS A 12 -0.46 -15.23 -2.83
N GLU A 13 -0.87 -14.96 -1.59
CA GLU A 13 -1.88 -13.96 -1.27
C GLU A 13 -1.42 -12.54 -1.62
N LEU A 14 -0.17 -12.17 -1.28
CA LEU A 14 0.38 -10.85 -1.62
C LEU A 14 0.36 -10.57 -3.14
N PHE A 15 0.72 -11.56 -3.96
CA PHE A 15 0.76 -11.37 -5.42
C PHE A 15 -0.63 -11.43 -6.08
N ASN A 16 -1.56 -12.21 -5.51
CA ASN A 16 -2.89 -12.41 -6.10
C ASN A 16 -3.91 -11.36 -5.64
N SER A 17 -3.87 -10.97 -4.37
CA SER A 17 -4.85 -10.08 -3.74
C SER A 17 -4.18 -9.06 -2.80
N PRO A 18 -3.26 -8.21 -3.30
CA PRO A 18 -2.66 -7.15 -2.49
C PRO A 18 -3.74 -6.17 -2.02
N LYS A 19 -3.80 -5.91 -0.71
CA LYS A 19 -4.81 -5.06 -0.08
C LYS A 19 -4.34 -3.62 0.06
N HIS A 20 -3.12 -3.39 0.55
CA HIS A 20 -2.66 -2.03 0.80
C HIS A 20 -2.36 -1.32 -0.55
N PRO A 21 -2.84 -0.09 -0.79
CA PRO A 21 -2.61 0.62 -2.06
C PRO A 21 -1.13 0.79 -2.43
N TYR A 22 -0.25 0.92 -1.43
CA TYR A 22 1.20 0.88 -1.65
C TYR A 22 1.68 -0.43 -2.26
N THR A 23 1.25 -1.58 -1.74
CA THR A 23 1.63 -2.90 -2.25
C THR A 23 1.06 -3.15 -3.64
N GLN A 24 -0.19 -2.72 -3.88
CA GLN A 24 -0.79 -2.74 -5.22
C GLN A 24 0.06 -1.97 -6.23
N ALA A 25 0.50 -0.77 -5.86
CA ALA A 25 1.35 0.04 -6.71
C ALA A 25 2.71 -0.62 -6.98
N LEU A 26 3.37 -1.15 -5.94
CA LEU A 26 4.63 -1.89 -6.11
C LEU A 26 4.50 -3.06 -7.09
N LEU A 27 3.45 -3.89 -6.93
CA LEU A 27 3.25 -5.06 -7.78
C LEU A 27 2.82 -4.67 -9.20
N SER A 28 2.11 -3.55 -9.36
CA SER A 28 1.74 -3.03 -10.67
C SER A 28 2.93 -2.54 -11.49
N ALA A 29 4.05 -2.21 -10.84
CA ALA A 29 5.28 -1.77 -11.49
C ALA A 29 6.15 -2.94 -11.99
N ILE A 30 5.78 -4.20 -11.70
CA ILE A 30 6.50 -5.37 -12.18
C ILE A 30 6.29 -5.49 -13.70
N PRO A 31 7.36 -5.44 -14.52
CA PRO A 31 7.23 -5.56 -15.95
C PRO A 31 6.80 -6.98 -16.33
N ILE A 32 5.92 -7.09 -17.33
CA ILE A 32 5.59 -8.37 -17.95
C ILE A 32 6.65 -8.63 -19.04
N PRO A 33 7.33 -9.79 -19.04
CA PRO A 33 8.37 -10.10 -20.02
C PRO A 33 7.88 -10.11 -21.47
N ASP A 34 6.60 -10.43 -21.69
CA ASP A 34 6.00 -10.43 -23.02
C ASP A 34 5.74 -8.97 -23.49
N PRO A 35 6.40 -8.51 -24.56
CA PRO A 35 6.24 -7.14 -25.06
C PRO A 35 4.82 -6.84 -25.59
N LYS A 36 4.01 -7.86 -25.90
CA LYS A 36 2.61 -7.71 -26.31
C LYS A 36 1.68 -7.46 -25.12
N LEU A 37 2.10 -7.86 -23.90
CA LEU A 37 1.34 -7.71 -22.68
C LEU A 37 1.87 -6.51 -21.89
N ARG A 38 1.35 -5.31 -22.16
CA ARG A 38 1.66 -4.12 -21.36
C ARG A 38 0.62 -3.92 -20.25
N LYS A 39 1.03 -4.08 -18.99
CA LYS A 39 0.23 -3.64 -17.84
C LYS A 39 0.46 -2.14 -17.62
N LYS A 40 -0.60 -1.35 -17.54
CA LYS A 40 -0.48 0.04 -17.05
C LYS A 40 -0.30 -0.02 -15.53
N GLY A 41 0.87 0.35 -15.04
CA GLY A 41 1.13 0.44 -13.60
C GLY A 41 0.24 1.49 -12.94
N GLN A 42 -0.08 1.32 -11.66
CA GLN A 42 -0.66 2.39 -10.86
C GLN A 42 0.41 3.47 -10.66
N ILE A 43 0.12 4.67 -11.14
CA ILE A 43 0.99 5.83 -10.94
C ILE A 43 0.71 6.38 -9.55
N LEU A 44 1.70 6.26 -8.65
CA LEU A 44 1.67 6.96 -7.38
C LEU A 44 1.97 8.44 -7.62
N MET A 45 1.07 9.31 -7.15
CA MET A 45 1.27 10.75 -7.23
C MET A 45 2.11 11.24 -6.06
N GLY A 46 2.95 12.25 -6.31
CA GLY A 46 3.77 12.91 -5.29
C GLY A 46 5.03 12.14 -4.89
N ASP A 47 5.91 12.87 -4.22
CA ASP A 47 7.22 12.37 -3.76
C ASP A 47 7.14 11.61 -2.44
N VAL A 48 8.16 10.81 -2.18
CA VAL A 48 8.32 10.12 -0.90
C VAL A 48 8.60 11.17 0.20
N PRO A 49 7.78 11.25 1.26
CA PRO A 49 8.01 12.18 2.37
C PRO A 49 9.31 11.89 3.12
N SER A 50 9.82 12.89 3.82
CA SER A 50 11.01 12.73 4.67
C SER A 50 10.75 11.69 5.79
N PRO A 51 11.66 10.72 5.99
CA PRO A 51 11.58 9.80 7.13
C PRO A 51 11.76 10.47 8.49
N VAL A 52 12.40 11.65 8.55
CA VAL A 52 12.66 12.40 9.79
C VAL A 52 11.37 13.05 10.32
N ASN A 53 10.53 13.54 9.41
CA ASN A 53 9.24 14.16 9.72
C ASN A 53 8.14 13.43 8.94
N PRO A 54 7.77 12.21 9.36
CA PRO A 54 6.76 11.43 8.66
C PRO A 54 5.39 12.12 8.78
N PRO A 55 4.49 11.96 7.79
CA PRO A 55 3.11 12.45 7.88
C PRO A 55 2.38 11.87 9.09
N SER A 56 1.41 12.63 9.63
CA SER A 56 0.52 12.18 10.69
C SER A 56 -0.43 11.07 10.20
N GLY A 57 -0.98 10.29 11.14
CA GLY A 57 -1.86 9.18 10.82
C GLY A 57 -1.21 8.11 9.94
N CYS A 58 -1.86 7.75 8.83
CA CYS A 58 -1.32 6.82 7.85
C CYS A 58 -0.17 7.47 7.06
N ARG A 59 1.07 7.04 7.29
CA ARG A 59 2.26 7.59 6.61
C ARG A 59 2.19 7.59 5.07
N PHE A 60 1.34 6.77 4.47
CA PHE A 60 1.14 6.69 3.01
C PHE A 60 0.04 7.62 2.47
N HIS A 61 -0.72 8.32 3.33
CA HIS A 61 -1.90 9.09 2.93
C HIS A 61 -1.60 10.18 1.89
N THR A 62 -0.38 10.72 1.86
CA THR A 62 0.03 11.79 0.92
C THR A 62 0.18 11.30 -0.53
N ARG A 63 0.32 9.98 -0.73
CA ARG A 63 0.51 9.34 -2.05
C ARG A 63 -0.57 8.30 -2.35
N CYS A 64 -1.50 8.09 -1.43
CA CYS A 64 -2.59 7.14 -1.56
C CYS A 64 -3.72 7.73 -2.41
N SER A 65 -4.08 7.07 -3.51
CA SER A 65 -5.23 7.45 -4.35
C SER A 65 -6.59 7.26 -3.66
N TYR A 66 -6.63 6.54 -2.54
CA TYR A 66 -7.83 6.22 -1.79
C TYR A 66 -7.85 6.88 -0.39
N VAL A 67 -7.11 7.97 -0.23
CA VAL A 67 -7.01 8.69 1.05
C VAL A 67 -8.38 9.18 1.54
N LYS A 68 -8.65 8.98 2.83
CA LYS A 68 -9.81 9.51 3.56
C LYS A 68 -9.34 10.47 4.67
N THR A 69 -10.25 11.23 5.27
CA THR A 69 -9.94 12.15 6.37
C THR A 69 -9.26 11.44 7.55
N ILE A 70 -9.80 10.29 7.98
CA ILE A 70 -9.22 9.44 9.04
C ILE A 70 -7.76 9.05 8.77
N CYS A 71 -7.35 8.90 7.51
CA CYS A 71 -5.97 8.58 7.16
C CYS A 71 -4.97 9.67 7.53
N LYS A 72 -5.40 10.92 7.68
CA LYS A 72 -4.54 12.06 8.07
C LYS A 72 -4.42 12.21 9.59
N GLU A 73 -5.40 11.68 10.32
CA GLU A 73 -5.58 11.89 11.75
C GLU A 73 -5.12 10.67 12.54
N GLU A 74 -5.43 9.46 12.07
CA GLU A 74 -5.19 8.22 12.80
C GLU A 74 -4.29 7.25 12.04
N GLU A 75 -3.34 6.65 12.77
CA GLU A 75 -2.48 5.59 12.22
C GLU A 75 -3.29 4.29 12.15
N PRO A 76 -3.42 3.65 10.98
CA PRO A 76 -4.17 2.42 10.87
C PRO A 76 -3.44 1.29 11.61
N GLU A 77 -4.19 0.52 12.39
CA GLU A 77 -3.67 -0.68 13.04
C GLU A 77 -3.41 -1.79 12.02
N LEU A 78 -2.36 -2.58 12.26
CA LEU A 78 -2.08 -3.77 11.47
C LEU A 78 -3.05 -4.90 11.91
N LYS A 79 -4.15 -5.06 11.17
CA LYS A 79 -5.18 -6.07 11.49
C LYS A 79 -5.15 -7.23 10.52
N CYS A 80 -5.47 -8.42 11.04
CA CYS A 80 -5.69 -9.60 10.20
C CYS A 80 -7.04 -9.45 9.49
N SER A 81 -7.02 -9.60 8.18
CA SER A 81 -8.24 -9.67 7.37
C SER A 81 -8.68 -11.12 7.19
N GLU A 82 -7.91 -11.94 6.45
CA GLU A 82 -8.15 -13.39 6.23
C GLU A 82 -6.82 -14.09 5.86
N ASN A 83 -6.69 -15.42 5.94
CA ASN A 83 -5.54 -16.19 5.43
C ASN A 83 -4.14 -15.74 5.91
N ASN A 84 -3.99 -15.32 7.17
CA ASN A 84 -2.76 -14.69 7.68
C ASN A 84 -2.35 -13.44 6.89
N HIS A 85 -3.32 -12.70 6.34
CA HIS A 85 -3.13 -11.44 5.62
C HIS A 85 -3.41 -10.27 6.55
N TYR A 86 -2.33 -9.67 7.03
CA TYR A 86 -2.33 -8.50 7.88
C TYR A 86 -2.17 -7.24 7.04
N VAL A 87 -3.01 -6.23 7.27
CA VAL A 87 -2.98 -4.95 6.55
C VAL A 87 -3.22 -3.79 7.51
N ALA A 88 -2.40 -2.74 7.38
CA ALA A 88 -2.56 -1.49 8.10
C ALA A 88 -3.19 -0.45 7.17
N CYS A 89 -4.50 -0.54 6.94
CA CYS A 89 -5.22 0.36 6.05
C CYS A 89 -6.69 0.52 6.46
N HIS A 90 -7.14 1.77 6.65
CA HIS A 90 -8.53 2.14 6.97
C HIS A 90 -9.60 1.72 5.94
N LEU A 91 -9.21 1.15 4.80
CA LEU A 91 -10.15 0.58 3.82
C LEU A 91 -10.47 -0.90 4.09
N PHE A 92 -9.60 -1.60 4.80
CA PHE A 92 -9.62 -3.06 4.96
C PHE A 92 -9.56 -3.51 6.44
N SER A 93 -9.61 -2.55 7.37
CA SER A 93 -9.43 -2.72 8.83
C SER A 93 -10.69 -2.44 9.62
#